data_AF-A0A6V7L621-F1
#
_entry.id   AF-A0A6V7L621-F1
#
_cell.length_a   1.000
_cell.length_b   1.000
_cell.length_c   1.000
_cell.angle_alpha   90.00
_cell.angle_beta   90.00
_cell.angle_gamma   90.00
#
_symmetry.space_group_name_H-M   'P 1'
#
loop_
_entity.id
_entity.type
_entity.pdbx_description
1 polymer ?
#
loop_
_entity_poly.entity_id
_entity_poly.type
_entity_poly.pdbx_seq_one_letter_code
_entity_poly.pdbx_strand_id
1 'polypeptide(L)' 'LSHAVGRKSKDPIIALNDGDVVKRAKKAGAIPLLVSNTPEMCMCWETFNNVTGITWNPYDTNRSAGGSSGGE' A
#
# COMPACT_ATOMS: atom_id res chain seq x y z
N LEU A 1 10.26 -4.96 4.02
CA LEU A 1 9.91 -5.43 2.67
C LEU A 1 9.24 -4.27 1.95
N SER A 2 9.81 -3.77 0.86
CA SER A 2 9.11 -2.82 0.01
C SER A 2 8.19 -3.63 -0.90
N HIS A 3 6.91 -3.67 -0.55
CA HIS A 3 5.89 -4.33 -1.35
C HIS A 3 5.53 -3.38 -2.49
N ALA A 4 6.17 -3.55 -3.64
CA ALA A 4 5.96 -2.72 -4.82
C ALA A 4 4.53 -2.88 -5.34
N VAL A 5 3.60 -2.12 -4.75
CA VAL A 5 2.18 -2.06 -5.14
C VAL A 5 1.49 -3.43 -5.03
N GLY A 6 1.66 -4.12 -3.90
CA GLY A 6 1.05 -5.45 -3.66
C GLY A 6 1.54 -6.58 -4.58
N ARG A 7 2.51 -6.33 -5.47
CA ARG A 7 3.04 -7.34 -6.40
C ARG A 7 4.01 -8.29 -5.71
N LYS A 8 3.87 -9.59 -5.98
CA LYS A 8 4.87 -10.59 -5.55
C LYS A 8 6.12 -10.52 -6.43
N SER A 9 7.26 -10.22 -5.83
CA SER A 9 8.58 -10.24 -6.47
C SER A 9 9.49 -11.27 -5.81
N LYS A 10 10.45 -11.81 -6.58
CA LYS A 10 11.47 -12.73 -6.05
C LYS A 10 12.41 -12.02 -5.07
N ASP A 11 12.83 -10.82 -5.47
CA ASP A 11 13.74 -9.97 -4.71
C ASP A 11 13.02 -8.70 -4.24
N PRO A 12 13.41 -8.10 -3.10
CA PRO A 12 12.82 -6.86 -2.62
C PRO A 12 13.16 -5.69 -3.57
N ILE A 13 12.13 -4.92 -3.95
CA ILE A 13 12.29 -3.76 -4.83
C ILE A 13 12.41 -2.50 -3.97
N ILE A 14 13.61 -1.98 -3.79
CA ILE A 14 13.86 -0.77 -2.98
C ILE A 14 13.87 0.44 -3.91
N ALA A 15 12.99 1.41 -3.66
CA ALA A 15 13.00 2.68 -4.38
C ALA A 15 14.21 3.51 -3.94
N LEU A 16 14.99 4.01 -4.90
CA LEU A 16 16.15 4.86 -4.63
C LEU A 16 15.79 6.34 -4.49
N ASN A 17 14.59 6.73 -4.94
CA ASN A 17 14.12 8.11 -4.95
C ASN A 17 12.69 8.20 -4.42
N ASP A 18 12.39 9.29 -3.73
CA ASP A 18 11.04 9.63 -3.32
C ASP A 18 10.19 10.03 -4.54
N GLY A 19 8.91 9.65 -4.56
CA GLY A 19 7.92 10.24 -5.47
C GLY A 19 7.65 11.71 -5.14
N ASP A 20 7.14 12.48 -6.10
CA ASP A 20 6.95 13.93 -5.94
C ASP A 20 6.08 14.30 -4.74
N VAL A 21 5.02 13.54 -4.47
CA VAL A 21 4.13 13.77 -3.32
C VAL A 21 4.87 13.52 -2.00
N VAL A 22 5.59 12.41 -1.88
CA VAL A 22 6.38 12.06 -0.69
C VAL A 22 7.46 13.11 -0.45
N LYS A 23 8.16 13.54 -1.50
CA LYS A 23 9.18 14.60 -1.43
C LYS A 23 8.61 15.92 -0.91
N ARG A 24 7.44 16.34 -1.41
CA ARG A 24 6.75 17.56 -0.96
C ARG A 24 6.27 17.44 0.49
N ALA A 25 5.69 16.30 0.87
CA ALA A 25 5.23 16.05 2.23
C ALA A 25 6.40 16.09 3.25
N LYS A 26 7.51 15.42 2.95
CA LYS A 26 8.73 15.47 3.79
C LYS A 26 9.28 16.88 3.90
N LYS A 27 9.31 17.65 2.81
CA LYS A 27 9.72 19.07 2.82
C LYS A 27 8.81 19.94 3.71
N ALA A 28 7.53 19.60 3.80
CA ALA A 28 6.57 20.27 4.67
C ALA A 28 6.66 19.82 6.16
N GLY A 29 7.57 18.90 6.49
CA GLY A 29 7.75 18.40 7.86
C GLY A 29 7.00 17.11 8.19
N ALA A 30 6.36 16.46 7.21
CA ALA A 30 5.70 15.18 7.43
C ALA A 30 6.72 14.04 7.64
N ILE A 31 6.37 13.08 8.51
CA ILE A 31 7.16 11.89 8.80
C ILE A 31 6.40 10.66 8.27
N PRO A 32 6.81 10.06 7.13
CA PRO A 32 6.19 8.83 6.63
C PRO A 32 6.41 7.68 7.62
N LEU A 33 5.34 7.02 8.06
CA LEU A 33 5.41 5.94 9.05
C LEU A 33 5.54 4.55 8.40
N LEU A 34 4.81 4.33 7.30
CA LEU A 34 4.69 3.03 6.65
C LEU A 34 4.29 3.17 5.18
N VAL A 35 4.28 2.04 4.48
CA VAL A 35 3.60 1.88 3.18
C VAL A 35 2.36 1.04 3.44
N SER A 36 1.19 1.58 3.11
CA SER A 36 -0.10 0.92 3.30
C SER A 36 -0.28 -0.26 2.33
N ASN A 37 -1.29 -1.08 2.61
CA ASN A 37 -1.63 -2.19 1.73
C ASN A 37 -2.44 -1.70 0.50
N THR A 38 -2.13 -2.23 -0.68
CA THR A 38 -2.87 -2.02 -1.94
C THR A 38 -3.08 -3.36 -2.64
N PRO A 39 -4.09 -3.55 -3.50
CA PRO A 39 -4.12 -4.72 -4.36
C PRO A 39 -2.97 -4.70 -5.35
N GLU A 40 -2.71 -5.87 -5.94
CA GLU A 40 -1.64 -6.03 -6.92
C GLU A 40 -1.79 -5.03 -8.07
N MET A 41 -0.78 -4.17 -8.23
CA MET A 41 -0.74 -3.08 -9.21
C MET A 41 -1.89 -2.06 -9.11
N CYS A 42 -2.57 -1.98 -7.96
CA CYS A 42 -3.79 -1.21 -7.77
C CYS A 42 -4.96 -1.61 -8.69
N MET A 43 -4.97 -2.84 -9.22
CA MET A 43 -5.94 -3.28 -10.24
C MET A 43 -7.12 -4.11 -9.67
N CYS A 44 -7.48 -3.90 -8.41
CA CYS A 44 -8.62 -4.58 -7.78
C CYS A 44 -9.43 -3.61 -6.90
N TRP A 45 -10.71 -3.93 -6.72
CA TRP A 45 -11.67 -3.16 -5.90
C TRP A 45 -11.65 -3.59 -4.43
N GLU A 46 -11.06 -4.75 -4.14
CA GLU A 46 -10.78 -5.22 -2.81
C GLU A 46 -9.26 -5.15 -2.60
N THR A 47 -8.83 -4.58 -1.47
CA THR A 47 -7.41 -4.45 -1.11
C THR A 47 -6.82 -5.80 -0.70
N PHE A 48 -6.73 -6.71 -1.68
CA PHE A 48 -6.18 -8.06 -1.56
C PHE A 48 -4.97 -8.21 -2.49
N ASN A 49 -3.92 -8.84 -1.98
CA ASN A 49 -2.80 -9.29 -2.79
C ASN A 49 -2.14 -10.56 -2.22
N ASN A 50 -1.28 -11.18 -3.01
CA ASN A 50 -0.59 -12.44 -2.66
C ASN A 50 0.61 -12.28 -1.71
N VAL A 51 0.86 -11.07 -1.20
CA VAL A 51 2.02 -10.73 -0.38
C VAL A 51 1.65 -10.49 1.08
N THR A 52 0.66 -9.64 1.32
CA THR A 52 0.15 -9.28 2.66
C THR A 52 -1.26 -9.82 2.92
N GLY A 53 -1.97 -10.26 1.88
CA GLY A 53 -3.36 -10.71 1.99
C GLY A 53 -4.35 -9.55 1.87
N ILE A 54 -5.51 -9.72 2.50
CA ILE A 54 -6.65 -8.78 2.45
C ILE A 54 -6.60 -7.77 3.59
N THR A 55 -6.88 -6.50 3.27
CA THR A 55 -7.26 -5.51 4.28
C THR A 55 -8.75 -5.62 4.59
N TRP A 56 -9.08 -5.84 5.86
CA TRP A 56 -10.46 -5.92 6.33
C TRP A 56 -10.98 -4.56 6.76
N ASN A 57 -12.30 -4.37 6.61
CA ASN A 57 -12.96 -3.16 7.06
C ASN A 57 -12.89 -3.05 8.60
N PRO A 58 -12.43 -1.92 9.16
CA PRO A 58 -12.28 -1.76 10.61
C PRO A 58 -13.62 -1.69 11.36
N TYR A 59 -14.72 -1.38 10.68
CA TYR A 59 -16.06 -1.32 11.27
C TYR A 59 -16.75 -2.69 11.31
N ASP A 60 -16.42 -3.60 10.39
CA ASP A 60 -16.96 -4.96 10.31
C ASP A 60 -15.99 -5.86 9.52
N THR A 61 -15.28 -6.74 10.22
CA THR A 61 -14.25 -7.60 9.60
C THR A 61 -14.82 -8.68 8.68
N ASN A 62 -16.14 -8.81 8.56
CA ASN A 62 -16.78 -9.65 7.52
C ASN A 62 -16.96 -8.91 6.18
N ARG A 63 -16.53 -7.63 6.10
CA ARG A 63 -16.64 -6.79 4.91
C ARG A 63 -15.27 -6.36 4.40
N SER A 64 -15.20 -6.15 3.08
CA SER A 64 -14.04 -5.54 2.43
C SER A 64 -13.86 -4.09 2.88
N ALA A 65 -12.60 -3.66 3.03
CA ALA A 65 -12.24 -2.25 3.19
C ALA A 65 -12.40 -1.43 1.89
N GLY A 66 -12.74 -2.09 0.77
CA GLY A 66 -12.71 -1.49 -0.56
C GLY A 66 -11.30 -1.45 -1.12
N GLY A 67 -11.10 -0.64 -2.17
CA GLY A 67 -9.88 -0.63 -2.96
C GLY A 67 -9.89 0.45 -4.04
N SER A 68 -8.75 0.75 -4.65
CA SER A 68 -7.46 0.08 -4.43
C SER A 68 -6.72 0.50 -3.15
N SER A 69 -7.10 1.61 -2.53
CA SER A 69 -6.35 2.20 -1.41
C SER A 69 -6.93 1.88 -0.04
N GLY A 70 -7.47 0.67 0.16
CA GLY A 70 -8.19 0.33 1.39
C GLY A 70 -7.30 0.08 2.61
N GLY A 71 -5.96 0.11 2.45
CA GLY A 71 -5.01 0.05 3.56
C GLY A 71 -4.66 1.41 4.17
N GLU A 72 -5.05 2.51 3.53
CA GLU A 72 -4.95 3.88 4.07
C GLU A 72 -6.08 4.15 5.07
#